data_AF-A0A7K3CST7-F1
#
_entry.id   AF-A0A7K3CST7-F1
#
_cell.length_a   1.000
_cell.length_b   1.000
_cell.length_c   1.000
_cell.angle_alpha   90.00
_cell.angle_beta   90.00
_cell.angle_gamma   90.00
#
_symmetry.space_group_name_H-M   'P 1'
#
loop_
_entity.id
_entity.type
_entity.pdbx_description
1 polymer ?
#
loop_
_entity_poly.entity_id
_entity_poly.type
_entity_poly.pdbx_seq_one_letter_code
_entity_poly.pdbx_strand_id
1 'polypeptide(L)'
;MEWLAAYAPPSYAALRPGASDDEIAALETTLGASVPEELKALWRLTAGEDGVAGAGLMMGTWALMPLNAVIEVHRRHMRFQEESGEYDDELALWKPSWIPFCSYSPDDTTYGLYLNGETGEVYRWSRFNERPREHRSLPAYLELMAVSLEAPFTAAGPEKPGMMGGALVWGPPAHEERGERWVRHLGQAPPPYPAKTLGSIREALPGAERAEFDGRRDALDLADPEAVAAFRDHWWERAARAQEKLEDDVAAALRGNVLVNPGRDLSPEYEATLPPAIRHRPPSRDDIHAALRHESVRTRFNRDFMDAVPPHWPALLLRWWDIARLMADPRGDRAVRAVINGRRTTG
;
A
#
# COMPACT_ATOMS: atom_id res chain seq x y z
N MET A 1 -13.61 -10.86 2.52
CA MET A 1 -14.10 -12.07 1.82
C MET A 1 -15.25 -11.77 0.88
N GLU A 2 -16.35 -11.16 1.35
CA GLU A 2 -17.52 -10.83 0.52
C GLU A 2 -17.17 -10.07 -0.77
N TRP A 3 -16.29 -9.08 -0.66
CA TRP A 3 -15.79 -8.34 -1.82
C TRP A 3 -15.18 -9.24 -2.89
N LEU A 4 -14.36 -10.24 -2.49
CA LEU A 4 -13.71 -11.15 -3.43
C LEU A 4 -14.74 -12.06 -4.10
N ALA A 5 -15.70 -12.59 -3.33
CA ALA A 5 -16.76 -13.43 -3.90
C ALA A 5 -17.61 -12.67 -4.94
N ALA A 6 -17.84 -11.38 -4.73
CA ALA A 6 -18.61 -10.54 -5.63
C ALA A 6 -17.81 -10.06 -6.86
N TYR A 7 -16.55 -9.64 -6.66
CA TYR A 7 -15.80 -8.86 -7.65
C TYR A 7 -14.55 -9.54 -8.19
N ALA A 8 -14.00 -10.52 -7.48
CA ALA A 8 -12.88 -11.34 -7.94
C ALA A 8 -13.14 -12.84 -7.68
N PRO A 9 -14.20 -13.45 -8.28
CA PRO A 9 -14.56 -14.84 -8.00
C PRO A 9 -13.41 -15.85 -8.21
N PRO A 10 -12.52 -15.71 -9.22
CA PRO A 10 -11.35 -16.56 -9.34
C PRO A 10 -10.44 -16.50 -8.11
N SER A 11 -10.12 -15.30 -7.60
CA SER A 11 -9.31 -15.14 -6.39
C SER A 11 -10.00 -15.71 -5.17
N TYR A 12 -11.32 -15.52 -5.04
CA TYR A 12 -12.10 -16.14 -3.97
C TYR A 12 -12.06 -17.68 -4.02
N ALA A 13 -12.13 -18.25 -5.22
CA ALA A 13 -12.12 -19.70 -5.42
C ALA A 13 -10.76 -20.35 -5.11
N ALA A 14 -9.67 -19.59 -5.10
CA ALA A 14 -8.34 -20.08 -4.72
C ALA A 14 -8.03 -19.97 -3.23
N LEU A 15 -8.95 -19.42 -2.44
CA LEU A 15 -8.81 -19.40 -0.99
C LEU A 15 -9.03 -20.81 -0.46
N ARG A 16 -8.16 -21.22 0.45
CA ARG A 16 -8.34 -22.48 1.16
C ARG A 16 -9.43 -22.32 2.21
N PRO A 17 -10.12 -23.41 2.58
CA PRO A 17 -10.97 -23.40 3.77
C PRO A 17 -10.22 -22.85 5.00
N GLY A 18 -10.95 -22.22 5.90
CA GLY A 18 -10.41 -21.77 7.17
C GLY A 18 -9.85 -22.92 8.00
N ALA A 19 -8.74 -22.65 8.70
CA ALA A 19 -8.12 -23.60 9.61
C ALA A 19 -8.98 -23.79 10.87
N SER A 20 -9.09 -25.03 11.31
CA SER A 20 -9.66 -25.38 12.61
C SER A 20 -8.71 -25.02 13.77
N ASP A 21 -9.25 -24.93 14.98
CA ASP A 21 -8.44 -24.70 16.18
C ASP A 21 -7.43 -25.83 16.42
N ASP A 22 -7.76 -27.07 16.07
CA ASP A 22 -6.85 -28.22 16.17
C ASP A 22 -5.66 -28.09 15.21
N GLU A 23 -5.89 -27.63 13.97
CA GLU A 23 -4.83 -27.38 13.00
C GLU A 23 -3.91 -26.24 13.45
N ILE A 24 -4.47 -25.18 14.04
CA ILE A 24 -3.70 -24.06 14.61
C ILE A 24 -2.89 -24.51 15.83
N ALA A 25 -3.47 -25.33 16.72
CA ALA A 25 -2.74 -25.86 17.88
C ALA A 25 -1.60 -26.81 17.47
N ALA A 26 -1.83 -27.63 16.43
CA ALA A 26 -0.80 -28.47 15.84
C ALA A 26 0.32 -27.63 15.19
N LEU A 27 -0.03 -26.52 14.53
CA LEU A 27 0.93 -25.55 14.02
C LEU A 27 1.78 -24.95 15.15
N GLU A 28 1.18 -24.41 16.21
CA GLU A 28 1.90 -23.83 17.36
C GLU A 28 2.88 -24.84 17.98
N THR A 29 2.41 -26.07 18.19
CA THR A 29 3.24 -27.19 18.68
C THR A 29 4.42 -27.46 17.75
N THR A 30 4.18 -27.41 16.43
CA THR A 30 5.19 -27.69 15.41
C THR A 30 6.24 -26.58 15.28
N LEU A 31 5.82 -25.32 15.43
CA LEU A 31 6.69 -24.15 15.43
C LEU A 31 7.48 -24.01 16.74
N GLY A 32 6.97 -24.59 17.83
CA GLY A 32 7.51 -24.37 19.18
C GLY A 32 7.30 -22.94 19.68
N ALA A 33 6.29 -22.24 19.15
CA ALA A 33 5.98 -20.85 19.44
C ALA A 33 4.47 -20.62 19.41
N SER A 34 3.99 -19.73 20.27
CA SER A 34 2.61 -19.26 20.22
C SER A 34 2.41 -18.37 19.00
N VAL A 35 1.32 -18.62 18.27
CA VAL A 35 0.89 -17.79 17.14
C VAL A 35 0.06 -16.63 17.70
N PRO A 36 0.29 -15.38 17.27
CA PRO A 36 -0.54 -14.24 17.67
C PRO A 36 -2.02 -14.42 17.28
N GLU A 37 -2.94 -13.95 18.13
CA GLU A 37 -4.37 -14.16 17.94
C GLU A 37 -4.91 -13.54 16.63
N GLU A 38 -4.34 -12.43 16.18
CA GLU A 38 -4.71 -11.78 14.92
C GLU A 38 -4.41 -12.70 13.72
N LEU A 39 -3.31 -13.45 13.78
CA LEU A 39 -2.92 -14.36 12.71
C LEU A 39 -3.76 -15.65 12.75
N LYS A 40 -4.10 -16.13 13.95
CA LYS A 40 -5.08 -17.23 14.12
C LYS A 40 -6.44 -16.83 13.55
N ALA A 41 -6.91 -15.62 13.85
CA ALA A 41 -8.17 -15.10 13.31
C ALA A 41 -8.15 -15.05 11.77
N LEU A 42 -7.05 -14.62 11.16
CA LEU A 42 -6.88 -14.65 9.71
C LEU A 42 -6.93 -16.09 9.15
N TRP A 43 -6.21 -17.04 9.77
CA TRP A 43 -6.20 -18.42 9.28
C TRP A 43 -7.52 -19.16 9.49
N ARG A 44 -8.29 -18.83 10.53
CA ARG A 44 -9.67 -19.32 10.68
C ARG A 44 -10.59 -18.86 9.55
N LEU A 45 -10.28 -17.74 8.89
CA LEU A 45 -11.00 -17.29 7.70
C LEU A 45 -10.52 -17.99 6.43
N THR A 46 -9.20 -18.17 6.29
CA THR A 46 -8.59 -18.84 5.13
C THR A 46 -7.21 -19.37 5.48
N ALA A 47 -6.99 -20.68 5.37
CA ALA A 47 -5.72 -21.33 5.70
C ALA A 47 -4.67 -21.21 4.57
N GLY A 48 -4.52 -20.00 4.03
CA GLY A 48 -3.71 -19.72 2.85
C GLY A 48 -4.50 -19.67 1.55
N GLU A 49 -3.79 -19.53 0.44
CA GLU A 49 -4.35 -19.56 -0.90
C GLU A 49 -3.51 -20.42 -1.85
N ASP A 50 -4.13 -20.94 -2.91
CA ASP A 50 -3.47 -21.69 -3.98
C ASP A 50 -2.98 -20.80 -5.13
N GLY A 51 -3.27 -19.49 -5.07
CA GLY A 51 -2.84 -18.46 -6.02
C GLY A 51 -3.60 -18.52 -7.35
N VAL A 52 -3.77 -17.34 -7.98
CA VAL A 52 -4.41 -17.22 -9.30
C VAL A 52 -3.71 -16.16 -10.13
N ALA A 53 -3.58 -16.40 -11.44
CA ALA A 53 -2.97 -15.45 -12.38
C ALA A 53 -1.54 -15.00 -11.99
N GLY A 54 -0.84 -15.78 -11.16
CA GLY A 54 0.50 -15.45 -10.67
C GLY A 54 0.54 -14.20 -9.78
N ALA A 55 -0.57 -13.89 -9.10
CA ALA A 55 -0.67 -12.81 -8.12
C ALA A 55 -1.18 -13.37 -6.79
N GLY A 56 -0.62 -12.87 -5.69
CA GLY A 56 -1.13 -13.16 -4.36
C GLY A 56 -2.29 -12.24 -3.96
N LEU A 57 -3.19 -12.77 -3.13
CA LEU A 57 -4.36 -12.08 -2.62
C LEU A 57 -4.00 -10.83 -1.80
N MET A 58 -2.93 -10.92 -1.02
CA MET A 58 -2.59 -9.95 0.00
C MET A 58 -1.93 -8.72 -0.63
N MET A 59 -2.23 -7.52 -0.09
CA MET A 59 -1.73 -6.25 -0.64
C MET A 59 -0.21 -6.27 -0.83
N GLY A 60 0.28 -5.78 -1.97
CA GLY A 60 1.70 -5.85 -2.32
C GLY A 60 2.07 -7.10 -3.13
N THR A 61 1.09 -7.76 -3.75
CA THR A 61 1.24 -9.00 -4.53
C THR A 61 1.69 -10.21 -3.72
N TRP A 62 1.48 -10.17 -2.41
CA TRP A 62 1.84 -11.24 -1.49
C TRP A 62 0.78 -12.34 -1.48
N ALA A 63 1.22 -13.60 -1.51
CA ALA A 63 0.36 -14.75 -1.30
C ALA A 63 0.25 -15.10 0.18
N LEU A 64 -0.97 -15.35 0.68
CA LEU A 64 -1.15 -15.88 2.03
C LEU A 64 -0.68 -17.34 2.07
N MET A 65 0.33 -17.61 2.88
CA MET A 65 0.96 -18.92 2.93
C MET A 65 0.03 -19.99 3.52
N PRO A 66 -0.06 -21.17 2.88
CA PRO A 66 -0.56 -22.36 3.53
C PRO A 66 0.21 -22.72 4.81
N LEU A 67 -0.47 -23.33 5.80
CA LEU A 67 0.17 -23.64 7.10
C LEU A 67 1.41 -24.54 6.98
N ASN A 68 1.45 -25.46 6.01
CA ASN A 68 2.63 -26.28 5.76
C ASN A 68 3.83 -25.46 5.24
N ALA A 69 3.58 -24.44 4.43
CA ALA A 69 4.62 -23.53 3.95
C ALA A 69 5.14 -22.64 5.09
N VAL A 70 4.25 -22.20 6.00
CA VAL A 70 4.63 -21.48 7.23
C VAL A 70 5.62 -22.30 8.06
N ILE A 71 5.32 -23.59 8.29
CA ILE A 71 6.19 -24.52 9.01
C ILE A 71 7.54 -24.67 8.30
N GLU A 72 7.54 -24.85 6.98
CA GLU A 72 8.77 -25.02 6.20
C GLU A 72 9.68 -23.80 6.30
N VAL A 73 9.14 -22.60 6.05
CA VAL A 73 9.90 -21.35 6.11
C VAL A 73 10.43 -21.11 7.52
N HIS A 74 9.57 -21.22 8.54
CA HIS A 74 9.98 -21.01 9.93
C HIS A 74 11.12 -21.95 10.34
N ARG A 75 10.98 -23.26 10.10
CA ARG A 75 12.03 -24.25 10.40
C ARG A 75 13.33 -23.97 9.67
N ARG A 76 13.26 -23.57 8.41
CA ARG A 76 14.45 -23.25 7.62
C ARG A 76 15.19 -22.04 8.18
N HIS A 77 14.46 -20.99 8.55
CA HIS A 77 15.06 -19.81 9.17
C HIS A 77 15.61 -20.10 10.57
N MET A 78 14.92 -20.90 11.39
CA MET A 78 15.44 -21.37 12.68
C MET A 78 16.73 -22.17 12.52
N ARG A 79 16.85 -23.01 11.48
CA ARG A 79 18.10 -23.72 11.19
C ARG A 79 19.24 -22.77 10.82
N PHE A 80 18.98 -21.78 9.97
CA PHE A 80 20.00 -20.78 9.63
C PHE A 80 20.45 -19.95 10.85
N GLN A 81 19.53 -19.68 11.78
CA GLN A 81 19.83 -19.06 13.06
C GLN A 81 20.72 -19.94 13.94
N GLU A 82 20.48 -21.26 14.00
CA GLU A 82 21.35 -22.19 14.72
C GLU A 82 22.75 -22.31 14.09
N GLU A 83 22.81 -22.34 12.75
CA GLU A 83 24.06 -22.45 11.99
C GLU A 83 24.92 -21.19 12.05
N SER A 84 24.33 -19.99 12.19
CA SER A 84 25.11 -18.75 12.30
C SER A 84 25.86 -18.62 13.62
N GLY A 85 25.36 -19.27 14.69
CA GLY A 85 25.90 -19.14 16.04
C GLY A 85 25.72 -17.74 16.67
N GLU A 86 24.93 -16.87 16.04
CA GLU A 86 24.66 -15.51 16.52
C GLU A 86 23.47 -15.51 17.50
N TYR A 87 23.75 -15.69 18.78
CA TYR A 87 22.71 -15.74 19.84
C TYR A 87 22.41 -14.38 20.48
N ASP A 88 23.07 -13.30 20.02
CA ASP A 88 22.73 -11.96 20.45
C ASP A 88 21.36 -11.59 19.86
N ASP A 89 20.44 -11.20 20.74
CA ASP A 89 19.05 -10.95 20.41
C ASP A 89 18.88 -9.79 19.40
N GLU A 90 19.83 -8.85 19.39
CA GLU A 90 19.88 -7.75 18.42
C GLU A 90 20.42 -8.18 17.05
N LEU A 91 21.21 -9.26 17.00
CA LEU A 91 21.82 -9.80 15.77
C LEU A 91 21.06 -11.02 15.22
N ALA A 92 20.09 -11.56 15.96
CA ALA A 92 19.35 -12.76 15.59
C ALA A 92 18.84 -12.69 14.13
N LEU A 93 19.22 -13.69 13.34
CA LEU A 93 18.78 -13.96 11.97
C LEU A 93 17.29 -14.36 11.90
N TRP A 94 16.78 -15.00 12.94
CA TRP A 94 15.37 -15.30 13.12
C TRP A 94 15.05 -15.56 14.60
N LYS A 95 13.85 -15.18 15.05
CA LYS A 95 13.38 -15.51 16.40
C LYS A 95 12.23 -16.52 16.35
N PRO A 96 12.08 -17.40 17.34
CA PRO A 96 10.96 -18.34 17.40
C PRO A 96 9.59 -17.66 17.28
N SER A 97 9.44 -16.47 17.86
CA SER A 97 8.23 -15.63 17.85
C SER A 97 7.94 -14.98 16.49
N TRP A 98 8.83 -15.07 15.50
CA TRP A 98 8.62 -14.48 14.17
C TRP A 98 7.94 -15.48 13.25
N ILE A 99 6.65 -15.25 13.01
CA ILE A 99 5.80 -16.20 12.30
C ILE A 99 5.63 -15.72 10.84
N PRO A 100 6.18 -16.44 9.85
CA PRO A 100 5.97 -16.09 8.45
C PRO A 100 4.50 -16.34 8.10
N PHE A 101 3.90 -15.45 7.31
CA PHE A 101 2.49 -15.59 6.92
C PHE A 101 2.22 -15.26 5.46
N CYS A 102 3.09 -14.47 4.82
CA CYS A 102 3.02 -14.25 3.38
C CYS A 102 4.33 -14.62 2.70
N SER A 103 4.22 -14.99 1.43
CA SER A 103 5.31 -15.17 0.48
C SER A 103 4.95 -14.51 -0.85
N TYR A 104 5.86 -14.46 -1.82
CA TYR A 104 5.54 -13.88 -3.13
C TYR A 104 4.50 -14.67 -3.93
N SER A 105 4.57 -15.99 -3.84
CA SER A 105 3.57 -16.90 -4.39
C SER A 105 3.35 -18.03 -3.40
N PRO A 106 2.25 -18.78 -3.51
CA PRO A 106 1.95 -19.89 -2.59
C PRO A 106 3.07 -20.93 -2.47
N ASP A 107 3.85 -21.09 -3.54
CA ASP A 107 4.97 -22.03 -3.64
C ASP A 107 6.34 -21.37 -3.39
N ASP A 108 6.41 -20.03 -3.32
CA ASP A 108 7.65 -19.32 -3.04
C ASP A 108 7.93 -19.34 -1.54
N THR A 109 9.14 -19.75 -1.16
CA THR A 109 9.59 -19.73 0.21
C THR A 109 10.79 -18.81 0.40
N THR A 110 11.15 -17.93 -0.53
CA THR A 110 12.44 -17.21 -0.51
C THR A 110 12.37 -15.76 0.00
N TYR A 111 11.19 -15.16 -0.06
CA TYR A 111 10.91 -13.83 0.50
C TYR A 111 9.42 -13.66 0.78
N GLY A 112 9.09 -12.76 1.71
CA GLY A 112 7.71 -12.60 2.17
C GLY A 112 7.53 -11.63 3.32
N LEU A 113 6.42 -11.79 4.03
CA LEU A 113 6.11 -11.08 5.27
C LEU A 113 6.07 -12.03 6.47
N TYR A 114 6.51 -11.53 7.62
CA TYR A 114 6.36 -12.20 8.91
C TYR A 114 5.75 -11.25 9.93
N LEU A 115 5.06 -11.83 10.89
CA LEU A 115 4.52 -11.15 12.04
C LEU A 115 5.49 -11.34 13.21
N ASN A 116 5.95 -10.24 13.82
CA ASN A 116 6.68 -10.32 15.07
C ASN A 116 5.68 -10.62 16.19
N GLY A 117 5.72 -11.83 16.76
CA GLY A 117 4.80 -12.27 17.79
C GLY A 117 4.92 -11.52 19.12
N GLU A 118 6.01 -10.78 19.35
CA GLU A 118 6.19 -9.97 20.57
C GLU A 118 5.60 -8.56 20.42
N THR A 119 5.74 -7.94 19.24
CA THR A 119 5.32 -6.55 19.01
C THR A 119 4.01 -6.44 18.22
N GLY A 120 3.60 -7.50 17.53
CA GLY A 120 2.49 -7.51 16.58
C GLY A 120 2.78 -6.78 15.27
N GLU A 121 4.00 -6.26 15.06
CA GLU A 121 4.40 -5.54 13.86
C GLU A 121 4.67 -6.48 12.68
N VAL A 122 4.43 -5.98 11.46
CA VAL A 122 4.65 -6.72 10.21
C VAL A 122 5.95 -6.27 9.56
N TYR A 123 6.80 -7.24 9.25
CA TYR A 123 8.10 -7.04 8.64
C TYR A 123 8.24 -7.84 7.35
N ARG A 124 9.11 -7.35 6.46
CA ARG A 124 9.58 -8.12 5.32
C ARG A 124 10.69 -9.07 5.76
N TRP A 125 10.75 -10.23 5.15
CA TRP A 125 11.90 -11.12 5.20
C TRP A 125 12.37 -11.47 3.78
N SER A 126 13.66 -11.75 3.67
CA SER A 126 14.28 -12.30 2.46
C SER A 126 15.41 -13.23 2.87
N ARG A 127 15.89 -14.04 1.92
CA ARG A 127 17.11 -14.84 2.09
C ARG A 127 18.37 -14.02 2.43
N PHE A 128 18.34 -12.70 2.24
CA PHE A 128 19.47 -11.78 2.48
C PHE A 128 19.34 -10.99 3.77
N ASN A 129 18.39 -11.35 4.63
CA ASN A 129 18.21 -10.77 5.95
C ASN A 129 17.82 -9.27 5.97
N GLU A 130 17.24 -8.76 4.89
CA GLU A 130 16.66 -7.42 4.87
C GLU A 130 15.32 -7.41 5.62
N ARG A 131 15.16 -6.52 6.61
CA ARG A 131 13.96 -6.46 7.47
C ARG A 131 13.42 -5.05 7.69
N PRO A 132 13.06 -4.31 6.62
CA PRO A 132 12.28 -3.10 6.83
C PRO A 132 10.94 -3.48 7.48
N ARG A 133 10.54 -2.70 8.50
CA ARG A 133 9.16 -2.73 9.01
C ARG A 133 8.24 -2.23 7.91
N GLU A 134 7.22 -3.02 7.57
CA GLU A 134 6.24 -2.68 6.54
C GLU A 134 4.99 -2.05 7.16
N HIS A 135 4.43 -2.67 8.20
CA HIS A 135 3.21 -2.19 8.84
C HIS A 135 3.31 -2.25 10.36
N ARG A 136 2.58 -1.33 11.03
CA ARG A 136 2.56 -1.21 12.49
C ARG A 136 1.85 -2.39 13.16
N SER A 137 0.95 -3.07 12.46
CA SER A 137 0.30 -4.28 12.94
C SER A 137 -0.36 -5.07 11.80
N LEU A 138 -0.68 -6.35 12.03
CA LEU A 138 -1.47 -7.16 11.08
C LEU A 138 -2.88 -6.56 10.84
N PRO A 139 -3.63 -6.12 11.86
CA PRO A 139 -4.89 -5.41 11.65
C PRO A 139 -4.73 -4.16 10.77
N ALA A 140 -3.71 -3.32 10.99
CA ALA A 140 -3.49 -2.13 10.16
C ALA A 140 -3.21 -2.48 8.69
N TYR A 141 -2.49 -3.58 8.45
CA TYR A 141 -2.26 -4.10 7.10
C TYR A 141 -3.56 -4.58 6.43
N LEU A 142 -4.36 -5.38 7.13
CA LEU A 142 -5.63 -5.90 6.63
C LEU A 142 -6.68 -4.79 6.45
N GLU A 143 -6.71 -3.78 7.31
CA GLU A 143 -7.55 -2.60 7.17
C GLU A 143 -7.17 -1.78 5.94
N LEU A 144 -5.87 -1.57 5.70
CA LEU A 144 -5.41 -0.90 4.50
C LEU A 144 -5.83 -1.67 3.25
N MET A 145 -5.73 -3.00 3.28
CA MET A 145 -6.21 -3.89 2.21
C MET A 145 -7.71 -3.72 1.97
N ALA A 146 -8.52 -3.77 3.03
CA ALA A 146 -9.96 -3.57 2.93
C ALA A 146 -10.31 -2.19 2.36
N VAL A 147 -9.68 -1.12 2.86
CA VAL A 147 -9.90 0.25 2.36
C VAL A 147 -9.52 0.37 0.90
N SER A 148 -8.40 -0.20 0.47
CA SER A 148 -7.98 -0.16 -0.94
C SER A 148 -8.97 -0.88 -1.86
N LEU A 149 -9.60 -1.97 -1.39
CA LEU A 149 -10.63 -2.70 -2.15
C LEU A 149 -12.00 -1.98 -2.14
N GLU A 150 -12.41 -1.43 -0.99
CA GLU A 150 -13.72 -0.80 -0.79
C GLU A 150 -13.78 0.64 -1.31
N ALA A 151 -12.65 1.34 -1.31
CA ALA A 151 -12.52 2.73 -1.70
C ALA A 151 -11.29 2.95 -2.60
N PRO A 152 -11.24 2.36 -3.80
CA PRO A 152 -10.04 2.36 -4.65
C PRO A 152 -9.56 3.76 -5.05
N PHE A 153 -10.43 4.78 -5.07
CA PHE A 153 -10.04 6.18 -5.31
C PHE A 153 -9.09 6.76 -4.27
N THR A 154 -9.12 6.16 -3.07
CA THR A 154 -8.33 6.57 -1.93
C THR A 154 -7.00 5.84 -1.83
N ALA A 155 -6.89 4.70 -2.51
CA ALA A 155 -5.68 3.91 -2.56
C ALA A 155 -4.59 4.72 -3.29
N ALA A 156 -3.55 5.11 -2.56
CA ALA A 156 -2.41 5.80 -3.12
C ALA A 156 -1.25 4.83 -3.39
N GLY A 157 -0.44 5.13 -4.40
CA GLY A 157 0.76 4.34 -4.74
C GLY A 157 0.54 3.31 -5.85
N PRO A 158 1.59 2.53 -6.18
CA PRO A 158 1.56 1.58 -7.29
C PRO A 158 0.72 0.33 -7.00
N GLU A 159 0.39 0.05 -5.74
CA GLU A 159 -0.34 -1.15 -5.29
C GLU A 159 -1.86 -0.98 -5.38
N LYS A 160 -2.37 -0.33 -6.42
CA LYS A 160 -3.83 -0.19 -6.61
C LYS A 160 -4.45 -1.51 -7.02
N PRO A 161 -5.64 -1.86 -6.54
CA PRO A 161 -6.30 -3.08 -6.99
C PRO A 161 -6.60 -2.99 -8.50
N GLY A 162 -6.42 -4.12 -9.17
CA GLY A 162 -6.84 -4.34 -10.54
C GLY A 162 -7.21 -5.81 -10.75
N MET A 163 -7.55 -6.15 -11.98
CA MET A 163 -8.02 -7.47 -12.36
C MET A 163 -7.22 -8.01 -13.52
N MET A 164 -6.94 -9.31 -13.50
CA MET A 164 -6.39 -10.06 -14.63
C MET A 164 -7.17 -11.35 -14.80
N GLY A 165 -7.89 -11.51 -15.91
CA GLY A 165 -8.78 -12.66 -16.11
C GLY A 165 -9.84 -12.80 -15.00
N GLY A 166 -10.27 -11.68 -14.41
CA GLY A 166 -11.21 -11.64 -13.28
C GLY A 166 -10.59 -11.91 -11.90
N ALA A 167 -9.31 -12.27 -11.81
CA ALA A 167 -8.59 -12.40 -10.54
C ALA A 167 -8.03 -11.05 -10.08
N LEU A 168 -8.06 -10.80 -8.76
CA LEU A 168 -7.44 -9.64 -8.13
C LEU A 168 -5.92 -9.65 -8.35
N VAL A 169 -5.38 -8.50 -8.77
CA VAL A 169 -3.94 -8.25 -8.90
C VAL A 169 -3.64 -6.85 -8.36
N TRP A 170 -2.65 -6.75 -7.48
CA TRP A 170 -2.22 -5.48 -6.89
C TRP A 170 -1.18 -4.78 -7.78
N GLY A 171 -1.56 -3.61 -8.27
CA GLY A 171 -0.77 -2.79 -9.17
C GLY A 171 -0.67 -3.33 -10.60
N PRO A 172 -0.23 -2.49 -11.55
CA PRO A 172 0.10 -2.96 -12.88
C PRO A 172 1.27 -3.95 -12.78
N PRO A 173 1.18 -5.15 -13.40
CA PRO A 173 2.27 -6.10 -13.47
C PRO A 173 3.53 -5.47 -14.08
N ALA A 174 4.70 -5.82 -13.56
CA ALA A 174 5.97 -5.30 -14.07
C ALA A 174 6.31 -5.79 -15.50
N HIS A 175 5.73 -6.91 -15.93
CA HIS A 175 5.91 -7.45 -17.28
C HIS A 175 4.86 -6.86 -18.24
N GLU A 176 5.33 -6.22 -19.32
CA GLU A 176 4.49 -5.53 -20.32
C GLU A 176 3.35 -6.40 -20.87
N GLU A 177 3.63 -7.67 -21.24
CA GLU A 177 2.61 -8.61 -21.75
C GLU A 177 1.49 -8.91 -20.73
N ARG A 178 1.80 -8.86 -19.43
CA ARG A 178 0.81 -8.99 -18.35
C ARG A 178 0.12 -7.64 -18.08
N GLY A 179 0.83 -6.54 -18.26
CA GLY A 179 0.31 -5.18 -18.16
C GLY A 179 -0.85 -4.92 -19.12
N GLU A 180 -0.75 -5.37 -20.37
CA GLU A 180 -1.83 -5.22 -21.37
C GLU A 180 -3.14 -5.94 -20.99
N ARG A 181 -3.05 -6.99 -20.16
CA ARG A 181 -4.20 -7.77 -19.69
C ARG A 181 -4.73 -7.31 -18.33
N TRP A 182 -4.01 -6.42 -17.68
CA TRP A 182 -4.39 -5.88 -16.38
C TRP A 182 -5.39 -4.76 -16.58
N VAL A 183 -6.57 -4.91 -15.98
CA VAL A 183 -7.64 -3.91 -15.99
C VAL A 183 -7.69 -3.26 -14.61
N ARG A 184 -7.50 -1.94 -14.56
CA ARG A 184 -7.55 -1.19 -13.31
C ARG A 184 -8.91 -1.36 -12.64
N HIS A 185 -8.92 -1.66 -11.34
CA HIS A 185 -10.15 -1.74 -10.57
C HIS A 185 -10.37 -0.41 -9.85
N LEU A 186 -11.19 0.43 -10.46
CA LEU A 186 -11.68 1.68 -9.85
C LEU A 186 -13.01 1.49 -9.11
N GLY A 187 -13.36 0.25 -8.76
CA GLY A 187 -14.63 -0.03 -8.11
C GLY A 187 -15.76 -0.19 -9.11
N GLN A 188 -15.61 -1.00 -10.16
CA GLN A 188 -16.65 -1.14 -11.20
C GLN A 188 -18.00 -1.67 -10.69
N ALA A 189 -18.14 -1.95 -9.40
CA ALA A 189 -19.42 -2.01 -8.74
C ALA A 189 -19.44 -1.25 -7.40
N PRO A 190 -20.61 -0.73 -6.98
CA PRO A 190 -20.73 0.07 -5.78
C PRO A 190 -20.35 -0.76 -4.55
N PRO A 191 -19.54 -0.25 -3.62
CA PRO A 191 -19.21 -0.98 -2.42
C PRO A 191 -20.48 -1.23 -1.58
N PRO A 192 -20.58 -2.40 -0.91
CA PRO A 192 -21.71 -2.73 -0.05
C PRO A 192 -21.81 -1.82 1.19
N TYR A 193 -20.77 -1.05 1.52
CA TYR A 193 -20.67 -0.22 2.71
C TYR A 193 -20.71 1.30 2.39
N PRO A 194 -21.89 1.93 2.25
CA PRO A 194 -22.06 3.27 1.67
C PRO A 194 -21.40 4.43 2.45
N ALA A 195 -21.21 4.31 3.76
CA ALA A 195 -20.69 5.40 4.60
C ALA A 195 -19.22 5.74 4.32
N LYS A 196 -18.37 4.75 4.01
CA LYS A 196 -16.97 4.98 3.63
C LYS A 196 -16.84 5.52 2.21
N THR A 197 -17.89 5.38 1.41
CA THR A 197 -17.92 5.64 -0.04
C THR A 197 -18.17 7.10 -0.36
N LEU A 198 -19.05 7.79 0.36
CA LEU A 198 -19.46 9.16 0.04
C LEU A 198 -18.32 10.18 0.20
N GLY A 199 -17.47 10.02 1.21
CA GLY A 199 -16.28 10.86 1.39
C GLY A 199 -15.28 10.67 0.24
N SER A 200 -15.03 9.42 -0.14
CA SER A 200 -14.13 9.09 -1.26
C SER A 200 -14.65 9.57 -2.61
N ILE A 201 -15.96 9.43 -2.87
CA ILE A 201 -16.63 10.00 -4.04
C ILE A 201 -16.38 11.51 -4.06
N ARG A 202 -16.71 12.20 -2.96
CA ARG A 202 -16.57 13.66 -2.88
C ARG A 202 -15.15 14.12 -3.17
N GLU A 203 -14.15 13.45 -2.63
CA GLU A 203 -12.75 13.83 -2.83
C GLU A 203 -12.23 13.54 -4.25
N ALA A 204 -12.74 12.51 -4.92
CA ALA A 204 -12.43 12.22 -6.32
C ALA A 204 -13.08 13.20 -7.32
N LEU A 205 -14.17 13.87 -6.93
CA LEU A 205 -14.89 14.79 -7.81
C LEU A 205 -14.15 16.13 -8.01
N PRO A 206 -14.14 16.68 -9.24
CA PRO A 206 -13.64 18.02 -9.52
C PRO A 206 -14.44 19.11 -8.76
N GLY A 207 -13.83 20.27 -8.52
CA GLY A 207 -14.39 21.29 -7.63
C GLY A 207 -15.83 21.74 -7.91
N ALA A 208 -16.23 21.85 -9.19
CA ALA A 208 -17.61 22.21 -9.54
C ALA A 208 -18.61 21.08 -9.25
N GLU A 209 -18.23 19.83 -9.52
CA GLU A 209 -19.08 18.65 -9.26
C GLU A 209 -19.18 18.35 -7.76
N ARG A 210 -18.15 18.68 -7.00
CA ARG A 210 -18.14 18.55 -5.54
C ARG A 210 -19.22 19.40 -4.88
N ALA A 211 -19.44 20.61 -5.37
CA ALA A 211 -20.49 21.50 -4.86
C ALA A 211 -21.90 20.97 -5.18
N GLU A 212 -22.10 20.41 -6.38
CA GLU A 212 -23.37 19.77 -6.75
C GLU A 212 -23.61 18.50 -5.92
N PHE A 213 -22.57 17.69 -5.71
CA PHE A 213 -22.61 16.52 -4.83
C PHE A 213 -23.02 16.90 -3.41
N ASP A 214 -22.37 17.89 -2.81
CA ASP A 214 -22.67 18.35 -1.45
C ASP A 214 -24.13 18.84 -1.35
N GLY A 215 -24.60 19.63 -2.33
CA GLY A 215 -25.98 20.11 -2.36
C GLY A 215 -27.03 19.00 -2.50
N ARG A 216 -26.78 17.98 -3.34
CA ARG A 216 -27.71 16.84 -3.51
C ARG A 216 -27.65 15.86 -2.34
N ARG A 217 -26.48 15.70 -1.70
CA ARG A 217 -26.32 14.90 -0.48
C ARG A 217 -27.12 15.51 0.67
N ASP A 218 -27.03 16.82 0.85
CA ASP A 218 -27.71 17.50 1.96
C ASP A 218 -29.25 17.49 1.81
N ALA A 219 -29.74 17.29 0.58
CA ALA A 219 -31.15 17.11 0.27
C ALA A 219 -31.61 15.63 0.25
N LEU A 220 -30.70 14.68 0.48
CA LEU A 220 -30.99 13.25 0.42
C LEU A 220 -31.74 12.79 1.67
N ASP A 221 -32.87 12.10 1.48
CA ASP A 221 -33.54 11.42 2.59
C ASP A 221 -32.76 10.14 2.95
N LEU A 222 -32.08 10.17 4.08
CA LEU A 222 -31.29 9.03 4.57
C LEU A 222 -32.18 7.87 5.08
N ALA A 223 -33.48 8.10 5.27
CA ALA A 223 -34.43 7.04 5.64
C ALA A 223 -34.88 6.20 4.44
N ASP A 224 -34.64 6.67 3.20
CA ASP A 224 -34.97 5.96 1.96
C ASP A 224 -33.72 5.23 1.42
N PRO A 225 -33.60 3.90 1.61
CA PRO A 225 -32.44 3.14 1.15
C PRO A 225 -32.31 3.08 -0.37
N GLU A 226 -33.42 3.17 -1.12
CA GLU A 226 -33.38 3.18 -2.59
C GLU A 226 -32.85 4.52 -3.11
N ALA A 227 -33.28 5.65 -2.51
CA ALA A 227 -32.74 6.96 -2.82
C ALA A 227 -31.25 7.06 -2.50
N VAL A 228 -30.81 6.51 -1.37
CA VAL A 228 -29.38 6.47 -0.99
C VAL A 228 -28.56 5.63 -1.98
N ALA A 229 -29.08 4.47 -2.38
CA ALA A 229 -28.42 3.63 -3.38
C ALA A 229 -28.31 4.33 -4.74
N ALA A 230 -29.41 4.92 -5.23
CA ALA A 230 -29.43 5.64 -6.51
C ALA A 230 -28.49 6.87 -6.50
N PHE A 231 -28.45 7.62 -5.39
CA PHE A 231 -27.53 8.73 -5.20
C PHE A 231 -26.08 8.27 -5.26
N ARG A 232 -25.74 7.20 -4.52
CA ARG A 232 -24.39 6.62 -4.50
C ARG A 232 -23.98 6.18 -5.91
N ASP A 233 -24.83 5.42 -6.58
CA ASP A 233 -24.51 4.82 -7.89
C ASP A 233 -24.31 5.90 -8.96
N HIS A 234 -25.14 6.96 -8.94
CA HIS A 234 -24.99 8.11 -9.85
C HIS A 234 -23.64 8.81 -9.69
N TRP A 235 -23.22 9.09 -8.45
CA TRP A 235 -22.00 9.84 -8.20
C TRP A 235 -20.74 8.99 -8.27
N TRP A 236 -20.86 7.69 -8.01
CA TRP A 236 -19.77 6.75 -8.10
C TRP A 236 -19.18 6.65 -9.51
N GLU A 237 -20.03 6.52 -10.53
CA GLU A 237 -19.57 6.46 -11.93
C GLU A 237 -18.85 7.75 -12.35
N ARG A 238 -19.31 8.91 -11.86
CA ARG A 238 -18.66 10.21 -12.11
C ARG A 238 -17.31 10.32 -11.42
N ALA A 239 -17.24 9.94 -10.14
CA ALA A 239 -16.00 9.91 -9.39
C ALA A 239 -14.97 8.97 -10.04
N ALA A 240 -15.40 7.80 -10.53
CA ALA A 240 -14.55 6.87 -11.27
C ALA A 240 -13.92 7.51 -12.50
N ARG A 241 -14.75 8.13 -13.36
CA ARG A 241 -14.27 8.84 -14.57
C ARG A 241 -13.35 10.01 -14.24
N ALA A 242 -13.67 10.79 -13.21
CA ALA A 242 -12.85 11.92 -12.79
C ALA A 242 -11.47 11.48 -12.30
N GLN A 243 -11.43 10.39 -11.51
CA GLN A 243 -10.19 9.81 -11.01
C GLN A 243 -9.35 9.19 -12.13
N GLU A 244 -9.97 8.43 -13.04
CA GLU A 244 -9.30 7.85 -14.21
C GLU A 244 -8.63 8.94 -15.04
N LYS A 245 -9.39 9.99 -15.38
CA LYS A 245 -8.87 11.13 -16.13
C LYS A 245 -7.71 11.82 -15.40
N LEU A 246 -7.82 12.06 -14.09
CA LEU A 246 -6.75 12.67 -13.30
C LEU A 246 -5.46 11.84 -13.36
N GLU A 247 -5.59 10.52 -13.23
CA GLU A 247 -4.46 9.60 -13.30
C GLU A 247 -3.83 9.55 -14.68
N ASP A 248 -4.64 9.55 -15.75
CA ASP A 248 -4.18 9.58 -17.13
C ASP A 248 -3.52 10.93 -17.46
N ASP A 249 -4.08 12.05 -17.00
CA ASP A 249 -3.49 13.38 -17.14
C ASP A 249 -2.12 13.44 -16.44
N VAL A 250 -2.01 12.87 -15.23
CA VAL A 250 -0.73 12.74 -14.49
C VAL A 250 0.24 11.84 -15.26
N ALA A 251 -0.21 10.68 -15.74
CA ALA A 251 0.63 9.76 -16.51
C ALA A 251 1.11 10.39 -17.81
N ALA A 252 0.25 11.11 -18.54
CA ALA A 252 0.58 11.83 -19.76
C ALA A 252 1.54 12.99 -19.49
N ALA A 253 1.31 13.76 -18.42
CA ALA A 253 2.23 14.81 -17.98
C ALA A 253 3.62 14.25 -17.61
N LEU A 254 3.65 13.03 -17.07
CA LEU A 254 4.87 12.28 -16.78
C LEU A 254 5.35 11.41 -17.96
N ARG A 255 4.73 11.51 -19.16
CA ARG A 255 4.98 10.70 -20.37
C ARG A 255 5.16 9.20 -20.09
N GLY A 256 4.26 8.61 -19.28
CA GLY A 256 4.27 7.19 -18.92
C GLY A 256 5.27 6.80 -17.84
N ASN A 257 6.10 7.73 -17.36
CA ASN A 257 7.15 7.49 -16.36
C ASN A 257 6.66 7.73 -14.92
N VAL A 258 5.46 7.26 -14.58
CA VAL A 258 4.91 7.36 -13.22
C VAL A 258 5.72 6.51 -12.21
N LEU A 259 6.64 5.66 -12.70
CA LEU A 259 7.47 4.75 -11.90
C LEU A 259 8.96 5.13 -11.85
N VAL A 260 9.33 6.40 -12.09
CA VAL A 260 10.76 6.77 -11.97
C VAL A 260 11.19 6.71 -10.51
N ASN A 261 11.99 5.68 -10.21
CA ASN A 261 12.81 5.53 -9.01
C ASN A 261 13.38 6.88 -8.55
N PRO A 262 13.19 7.27 -7.28
CA PRO A 262 13.85 8.46 -6.72
C PRO A 262 15.37 8.44 -7.00
N GLY A 263 15.90 9.49 -7.63
CA GLY A 263 17.36 9.65 -7.88
C GLY A 263 17.86 9.48 -9.32
N ARG A 264 16.98 9.19 -10.30
CA ARG A 264 17.36 9.19 -11.72
C ARG A 264 17.23 10.58 -12.36
N ASP A 265 18.17 10.91 -13.23
CA ASP A 265 18.14 12.18 -13.99
C ASP A 265 17.01 12.14 -15.03
N LEU A 266 16.23 13.22 -15.09
CA LEU A 266 15.30 13.47 -16.20
C LEU A 266 16.13 13.75 -17.45
N SER A 267 15.67 13.30 -18.63
CA SER A 267 16.40 13.62 -19.86
C SER A 267 16.36 15.14 -20.12
N PRO A 268 17.37 15.74 -20.79
CA PRO A 268 17.48 17.19 -20.98
C PRO A 268 16.24 17.83 -21.64
N GLU A 269 15.53 17.05 -22.47
CA GLU A 269 14.29 17.47 -23.14
C GLU A 269 13.08 17.55 -22.18
N TYR A 270 13.11 16.87 -21.03
CA TYR A 270 12.09 16.92 -19.98
C TYR A 270 12.34 18.08 -19.01
N GLU A 271 13.60 18.32 -18.65
CA GLU A 271 14.01 19.43 -17.79
C GLU A 271 13.58 20.79 -18.38
N ALA A 272 13.63 20.93 -19.70
CA ALA A 272 13.23 22.16 -20.39
C ALA A 272 11.73 22.49 -20.28
N THR A 273 10.86 21.46 -20.19
CA THR A 273 9.39 21.61 -20.14
C THR A 273 8.86 21.94 -18.74
N LEU A 274 9.69 21.76 -17.71
CA LEU A 274 9.35 22.08 -16.35
C LEU A 274 9.51 23.59 -16.06
N PRO A 275 8.65 24.19 -15.22
CA PRO A 275 8.83 25.54 -14.70
C PRO A 275 10.26 25.72 -14.15
N PRO A 276 10.95 26.84 -14.41
CA PRO A 276 12.35 27.05 -14.02
C PRO A 276 12.66 26.74 -12.55
N ALA A 277 11.67 26.87 -11.67
CA ALA A 277 11.78 26.59 -10.24
C ALA A 277 11.98 25.11 -9.90
N ILE A 278 11.49 24.15 -10.71
CA ILE A 278 11.53 22.71 -10.43
C ILE A 278 12.45 21.93 -11.38
N ARG A 279 13.33 22.61 -12.13
CA ARG A 279 14.31 22.00 -13.06
C ARG A 279 15.45 21.25 -12.37
N HIS A 280 15.46 21.18 -11.05
CA HIS A 280 16.52 20.52 -10.32
C HIS A 280 16.20 19.03 -10.16
N ARG A 281 17.26 18.21 -10.22
CA ARG A 281 17.23 16.77 -9.98
C ARG A 281 16.23 16.43 -8.86
N PRO A 282 15.27 15.50 -9.08
CA PRO A 282 14.42 15.01 -8.00
C PRO A 282 15.30 14.65 -6.81
N PRO A 283 15.03 15.18 -5.60
CA PRO A 283 15.86 14.89 -4.45
C PRO A 283 15.90 13.37 -4.24
N SER A 284 17.10 12.83 -4.02
CA SER A 284 17.24 11.41 -3.71
C SER A 284 16.48 11.09 -2.43
N ARG A 285 16.19 9.80 -2.18
CA ARG A 285 15.58 9.36 -0.92
C ARG A 285 16.38 9.86 0.30
N ASP A 286 17.70 9.97 0.15
CA ASP A 286 18.61 10.51 1.17
C ASP A 286 18.52 12.03 1.32
N ASP A 287 18.35 12.78 0.24
CA ASP A 287 18.12 14.23 0.30
C ASP A 287 16.77 14.55 0.97
N ILE A 288 15.75 13.72 0.74
CA ILE A 288 14.45 13.83 1.41
C ILE A 288 14.58 13.51 2.90
N HIS A 289 15.30 12.44 3.25
CA HIS A 289 15.59 12.10 4.65
C HIS A 289 16.41 13.19 5.34
N ALA A 290 17.38 13.82 4.66
CA ALA A 290 18.18 14.91 5.20
C ALA A 290 17.35 16.19 5.41
N ALA A 291 16.47 16.54 4.48
CA ALA A 291 15.58 17.69 4.58
C ALA A 291 14.60 17.57 5.76
N LEU A 292 14.08 16.37 6.01
CA LEU A 292 13.17 16.09 7.14
C LEU A 292 13.87 16.09 8.50
N ARG A 293 15.19 15.90 8.52
CA ARG A 293 16.01 16.03 9.73
C ARG A 293 16.38 17.49 10.03
N HIS A 294 16.19 18.41 9.09
CA HIS A 294 16.54 19.82 9.25
C HIS A 294 15.58 20.54 10.20
N GLU A 295 16.15 21.26 11.17
CA GLU A 295 15.42 21.80 12.32
C GLU A 295 14.32 22.80 11.93
N SER A 296 14.54 23.63 10.91
CA SER A 296 13.55 24.59 10.37
C SER A 296 12.36 23.94 9.68
N VAL A 297 12.52 22.71 9.16
CA VAL A 297 11.42 21.91 8.61
C VAL A 297 10.64 21.29 9.78
N ARG A 298 11.34 20.75 10.79
CA ARG A 298 10.71 20.23 12.02
C ARG A 298 9.94 21.28 12.82
N THR A 299 10.36 22.56 12.82
CA THR A 299 9.62 23.62 13.52
C THR A 299 8.34 24.05 12.80
N ARG A 300 8.29 23.88 11.47
CA ARG A 300 7.11 24.21 10.65
C ARG A 300 6.08 23.09 10.60
N PHE A 301 6.53 21.85 10.69
CA PHE A 301 5.69 20.67 10.83
C PHE A 301 5.60 20.31 12.31
N ASN A 302 4.72 20.98 13.06
CA ASN A 302 4.45 20.65 14.46
C ASN A 302 4.11 19.15 14.59
N ARG A 303 4.59 18.51 15.67
CA ARG A 303 4.29 17.13 16.05
C ARG A 303 2.79 16.84 16.03
N ASP A 304 1.96 17.77 16.48
CA ASP A 304 0.50 17.62 16.46
C ASP A 304 -0.08 17.55 15.02
N PHE A 305 0.53 18.25 14.05
CA PHE A 305 0.14 18.17 12.64
C PHE A 305 0.57 16.84 12.03
N MET A 306 1.76 16.33 12.39
CA MET A 306 2.25 15.03 11.93
C MET A 306 1.48 13.87 12.57
N ASP A 307 1.01 14.02 13.80
CA ASP A 307 0.23 13.03 14.54
C ASP A 307 -1.26 13.04 14.13
N ALA A 308 -1.77 14.16 13.59
CA ALA A 308 -3.13 14.28 13.03
C ALA A 308 -3.27 13.76 11.59
N VAL A 309 -2.16 13.47 10.90
CA VAL A 309 -2.17 12.87 9.55
C VAL A 309 -2.26 11.34 9.70
N PRO A 310 -3.37 10.69 9.26
CA PRO A 310 -3.50 9.25 9.34
C PRO A 310 -2.36 8.55 8.58
N PRO A 311 -1.78 7.47 9.11
CA PRO A 311 -0.58 6.83 8.56
C PRO A 311 -0.76 6.21 7.16
N HIS A 312 -1.95 6.26 6.57
CA HIS A 312 -2.32 5.65 5.29
C HIS A 312 -2.78 6.64 4.20
N TRP A 313 -2.51 7.94 4.33
CA TRP A 313 -2.63 8.92 3.22
C TRP A 313 -1.26 9.52 2.87
N PRO A 314 -0.90 9.67 1.60
CA PRO A 314 0.36 9.21 1.00
C PRO A 314 1.60 10.06 1.30
N ALA A 315 2.60 9.40 1.88
CA ALA A 315 3.94 9.93 2.14
C ALA A 315 4.80 10.23 0.87
N LEU A 316 4.26 10.08 -0.35
CA LEU A 316 4.98 10.34 -1.60
C LEU A 316 4.29 11.36 -2.52
N LEU A 317 2.96 11.35 -2.63
CA LEU A 317 2.23 12.30 -3.47
C LEU A 317 2.02 13.67 -2.80
N LEU A 318 1.77 13.71 -1.49
CA LEU A 318 1.75 14.97 -0.73
C LEU A 318 3.16 15.55 -0.55
N ARG A 319 4.21 14.71 -0.49
CA ARG A 319 5.59 15.22 -0.48
C ARG A 319 5.93 16.00 -1.75
N TRP A 320 5.49 15.54 -2.92
CA TRP A 320 5.73 16.27 -4.17
C TRP A 320 4.85 17.51 -4.32
N TRP A 321 3.57 17.41 -3.97
CA TRP A 321 2.63 18.53 -4.12
C TRP A 321 2.90 19.67 -3.12
N ASP A 322 3.22 19.37 -1.86
CA ASP A 322 3.54 20.38 -0.85
C ASP A 322 4.97 20.94 -1.01
N ILE A 323 5.93 20.15 -1.53
CA ILE A 323 7.25 20.67 -1.93
C ILE A 323 7.12 21.59 -3.14
N ALA A 324 6.32 21.21 -4.15
CA ALA A 324 6.02 22.07 -5.29
C ALA A 324 5.31 23.37 -4.85
N ARG A 325 4.43 23.30 -3.84
CA ARG A 325 3.76 24.47 -3.24
C ARG A 325 4.72 25.34 -2.42
N LEU A 326 5.67 24.75 -1.69
CA LEU A 326 6.75 25.44 -0.96
C LEU A 326 7.76 26.08 -1.90
N MET A 327 8.02 25.49 -3.06
CA MET A 327 8.90 26.04 -4.10
C MET A 327 8.23 27.15 -4.93
N ALA A 328 6.90 27.19 -4.94
CA ALA A 328 6.13 28.32 -5.48
C ALA A 328 6.04 29.53 -4.51
N ASP A 329 6.42 29.35 -3.22
CA ASP A 329 6.56 30.44 -2.24
C ASP A 329 8.00 31.01 -2.27
N PRO A 330 8.19 32.33 -2.55
CA PRO A 330 9.49 32.99 -2.56
C PRO A 330 10.31 32.89 -1.25
N ARG A 331 9.68 32.49 -0.14
CA ARG A 331 10.35 32.27 1.16
C ARG A 331 10.82 30.82 1.32
N GLY A 332 10.15 29.85 0.70
CA GLY A 332 10.55 28.44 0.68
C GLY A 332 11.74 28.18 -0.24
N ASP A 333 11.75 28.81 -1.42
CA ASP A 333 12.86 28.75 -2.39
C ASP A 333 14.21 29.17 -1.78
N ARG A 334 14.22 30.20 -0.91
CA ARG A 334 15.44 30.65 -0.22
C ARG A 334 16.00 29.62 0.77
N ALA A 335 15.15 28.91 1.50
CA ALA A 335 15.58 27.89 2.46
C ALA A 335 16.16 26.65 1.75
N VAL A 336 15.53 26.24 0.64
CA VAL A 336 15.98 25.11 -0.18
C VAL A 336 17.30 25.44 -0.88
N ARG A 337 17.45 26.65 -1.44
CA ARG A 337 18.72 27.09 -2.04
C ARG A 337 19.86 27.20 -1.03
N ALA A 338 19.59 27.56 0.22
CA ALA A 338 20.62 27.60 1.27
C ALA A 338 21.20 26.22 1.56
N VAL A 339 20.35 25.18 1.59
CA VAL A 339 20.76 23.78 1.79
C VAL A 339 21.54 23.24 0.58
N ILE A 340 21.08 23.55 -0.64
CA ILE A 340 21.73 23.10 -1.88
C ILE A 340 23.09 23.79 -2.10
N ASN A 341 23.19 25.09 -1.80
CA ASN A 341 24.43 25.85 -2.00
C ASN A 341 25.46 25.63 -0.89
N GLY A 342 25.05 25.25 0.33
CA GLY A 342 25.97 24.90 1.43
C GLY A 342 26.86 23.67 1.13
N ARG A 343 26.43 22.78 0.22
CA ARG A 343 27.23 21.64 -0.27
C ARG A 343 28.27 22.02 -1.33
N ARG A 344 28.15 23.17 -1.99
CA ARG A 344 29.11 23.59 -3.04
C ARG A 344 30.30 24.38 -2.51
N THR A 345 30.30 24.76 -1.24
CA THR A 345 31.40 25.51 -0.60
C THR A 345 32.28 24.66 0.32
N THR A 346 32.10 23.34 0.35
CA THR A 346 32.92 22.40 1.14
C THR A 346 33.47 21.26 0.26
N GLY A 347 33.90 21.62 -0.95
CA GLY A 347 34.75 20.81 -1.81
C GLY A 347 36.10 21.47 -2.00
#